data_AF-A0A3D1R0H7-F1
#
_entry.id   AF-A0A3D1R0H7-F1
#
_cell.length_a   1.000
_cell.length_b   1.000
_cell.length_c   1.000
_cell.angle_alpha   90.00
_cell.angle_beta   90.00
_cell.angle_gamma   90.00
#
_symmetry.space_group_name_H-M   'P 1'
#
loop_
_entity.id
_entity.type
_entity.pdbx_description
1 polymer ?
#
loop_
_entity_poly.entity_id
_entity_poly.type
_entity_poly.pdbx_seq_one_letter_code
_entity_poly.pdbx_strand_id
1 'polypeptide(L)'
;LIARSCPGSPVLVGPDRAKLARTAVERFGARTLVLDDGFQHLRLARDLDLVVVDGSNPFGNGHLMPRGPLREPKGALAHSGLVWLSKVDQASPESIERLAEEVRRLTGAEPVRSAYRVADVRRLEASGASVSLGSEALRGRRVHLLAAIARPESFVQTVESLGAEIAGAALLPDHAFLDERELAEAAAAAKRTGAEAIVM
;
A
#
# COMPACT_ATOMS: atom_id res chain seq x y z
N LEU A 1 5.67 12.55 -3.76
CA LEU A 1 5.49 11.22 -4.39
C LEU A 1 4.58 11.32 -5.62
N ILE A 2 3.30 11.67 -5.46
CA ILE A 2 2.28 11.70 -6.53
C ILE A 2 2.72 12.49 -7.77
N ALA A 3 3.27 13.71 -7.61
CA ALA A 3 3.74 14.51 -8.75
C ALA A 3 4.85 13.84 -9.58
N ARG A 4 5.68 12.99 -8.96
CA ARG A 4 6.72 12.21 -9.66
C ARG A 4 6.12 11.00 -10.38
N SER A 5 5.09 10.40 -9.81
CA SER A 5 4.41 9.21 -10.36
C SER A 5 3.42 9.53 -11.48
N CYS A 6 2.94 10.78 -11.57
CA CYS A 6 1.97 11.22 -12.58
C CYS A 6 2.52 12.38 -13.42
N PRO A 7 3.58 12.16 -14.23
CA PRO A 7 4.13 13.20 -15.09
C PRO A 7 3.06 13.70 -16.07
N GLY A 8 2.94 15.01 -16.20
CA GLY A 8 1.94 15.65 -17.07
C GLY A 8 0.59 15.95 -16.41
N SER A 9 0.36 15.53 -15.17
CA SER A 9 -0.82 15.93 -14.39
C SER A 9 -0.46 16.99 -13.35
N PRO A 10 -1.14 18.15 -13.31
CA PRO A 10 -0.90 19.17 -12.28
C PRO A 10 -1.32 18.64 -10.91
N VAL A 11 -0.43 18.72 -9.93
CA VAL A 11 -0.70 18.36 -8.53
C VAL A 11 -0.78 19.63 -7.70
N LEU A 12 -1.97 19.93 -7.18
CA LEU A 12 -2.21 21.11 -6.36
C LEU A 12 -2.39 20.70 -4.90
N VAL A 13 -1.67 21.38 -3.99
CA VAL A 13 -1.68 21.08 -2.55
C VAL A 13 -2.08 22.33 -1.77
N GLY A 14 -3.00 22.17 -0.83
CA GLY A 14 -3.46 23.26 0.03
C GLY A 14 -4.84 23.00 0.61
N PRO A 15 -5.20 23.61 1.75
CA PRO A 15 -6.38 23.26 2.55
C PRO A 15 -7.71 23.47 1.82
N ASP A 16 -7.84 24.56 1.04
CA ASP A 16 -9.07 24.91 0.32
C ASP A 16 -9.18 24.15 -1.02
N ARG A 17 -9.77 22.96 -0.98
CA ARG A 17 -9.89 22.11 -2.18
C ARG A 17 -10.79 22.71 -3.25
N ALA A 18 -11.78 23.53 -2.89
CA ALA A 18 -12.64 24.19 -3.86
C ALA A 18 -11.88 25.26 -4.66
N LYS A 19 -11.03 26.05 -4.00
CA LYS A 19 -10.15 27.01 -4.69
C LYS A 19 -9.14 26.31 -5.58
N LEU A 20 -8.55 25.21 -5.12
CA LEU A 20 -7.61 24.43 -5.92
C LEU A 20 -8.29 23.80 -7.14
N ALA A 21 -9.49 23.24 -6.98
CA ALA A 21 -10.30 22.71 -8.08
C ALA A 21 -10.57 23.78 -9.15
N ARG A 22 -11.01 24.99 -8.75
CA ARG A 22 -11.16 26.12 -9.70
C ARG A 22 -9.86 26.44 -10.42
N THR A 23 -8.75 26.51 -9.68
CA THR A 23 -7.43 26.78 -10.26
C THR A 23 -7.02 25.69 -11.27
N ALA A 24 -7.28 24.42 -10.97
CA ALA A 24 -7.01 23.30 -11.87
C ALA A 24 -7.76 23.45 -13.20
N VAL A 25 -9.04 23.81 -13.15
CA VAL A 25 -9.87 24.01 -14.34
C VAL A 25 -9.42 25.25 -15.12
N GLU A 26 -9.33 26.41 -14.45
CA GLU A 26 -9.08 27.70 -15.10
C GLU A 26 -7.67 27.83 -15.67
N ARG A 27 -6.64 27.34 -14.95
CA ARG A 27 -5.24 27.55 -15.33
C ARG A 27 -4.63 26.38 -16.09
N PHE A 28 -5.10 25.16 -15.81
CA PHE A 28 -4.52 23.95 -16.38
C PHE A 28 -5.49 23.23 -17.33
N GLY A 29 -6.71 23.73 -17.52
CA GLY A 29 -7.70 23.12 -18.41
C GLY A 29 -8.14 21.73 -17.96
N ALA A 30 -8.05 21.45 -16.65
CA ALA A 30 -8.40 20.14 -16.11
C ALA A 30 -9.88 19.82 -16.38
N ARG A 31 -10.14 18.64 -16.95
CA ARG A 31 -11.50 18.12 -17.22
C ARG A 31 -11.96 17.09 -16.20
N THR A 32 -11.01 16.57 -15.43
CA THR A 32 -11.23 15.57 -14.39
C THR A 32 -10.33 15.91 -13.21
N LEU A 33 -10.90 15.85 -12.01
CA LEU A 33 -10.19 16.14 -10.77
C LEU A 33 -10.17 14.86 -9.93
N VAL A 34 -9.01 14.53 -9.37
CA VAL A 34 -8.86 13.41 -8.44
C VAL A 34 -8.48 14.00 -7.08
N LEU A 35 -9.30 13.72 -6.07
CA LEU A 35 -9.01 14.08 -4.69
C LEU A 35 -8.37 12.90 -3.98
N ASP A 36 -7.07 13.00 -3.74
CA ASP A 36 -6.37 12.07 -2.84
C ASP A 36 -6.82 12.31 -1.38
N ASP A 37 -7.22 11.25 -0.69
CA ASP A 37 -7.82 11.27 0.67
C ASP A 37 -9.05 12.21 0.80
N GLY A 38 -9.92 12.22 -0.22
CA GLY A 38 -11.04 13.16 -0.34
C GLY A 38 -12.36 12.75 0.31
N PHE A 39 -12.50 11.51 0.81
CA PHE A 39 -13.81 10.96 1.20
C PHE A 39 -14.49 11.75 2.33
N GLN A 40 -13.72 12.17 3.34
CA GLN A 40 -14.21 13.03 4.43
C GLN A 40 -14.44 14.49 4.00
N HIS A 41 -13.98 14.91 2.81
CA HIS A 41 -14.01 16.31 2.40
C HIS A 41 -15.37 16.70 1.77
N LEU A 42 -16.42 16.76 2.60
CA LEU A 42 -17.80 17.02 2.18
C LEU A 42 -18.04 18.41 1.56
N ARG A 43 -17.13 19.38 1.79
CA ARG A 43 -17.27 20.76 1.31
C ARG A 43 -17.09 20.93 -0.21
N LEU A 44 -16.58 19.92 -0.90
CA LEU A 44 -16.44 19.93 -2.36
C LEU A 44 -17.36 18.86 -2.93
N ALA A 45 -18.28 19.28 -3.80
CA ALA A 45 -19.13 18.34 -4.53
C ALA A 45 -18.25 17.42 -5.39
N ARG A 46 -18.62 16.14 -5.45
CA ARG A 46 -17.89 15.08 -6.15
C ARG A 46 -18.91 14.22 -6.89
N ASP A 47 -18.60 13.92 -8.14
CA ASP A 47 -19.49 13.12 -8.99
C ASP A 47 -19.39 11.62 -8.67
N LEU A 48 -18.25 11.18 -8.14
CA LEU A 48 -17.98 9.80 -7.78
C LEU A 48 -17.04 9.72 -6.58
N ASP A 49 -17.45 8.94 -5.57
CA ASP A 49 -16.59 8.51 -4.48
C ASP A 49 -16.07 7.11 -4.70
N LEU A 50 -14.75 6.99 -4.77
CA LEU A 50 -14.06 5.71 -4.72
C LEU A 50 -13.45 5.54 -3.33
N VAL A 51 -13.94 4.55 -2.58
CA VAL A 51 -13.41 4.22 -1.26
C VAL A 51 -12.57 2.96 -1.34
N VAL A 52 -11.29 3.08 -0.97
CA VAL A 52 -10.38 1.93 -0.89
C VAL A 52 -10.49 1.29 0.49
N VAL A 53 -10.76 -0.01 0.52
CA VAL A 53 -10.72 -0.84 1.73
C VAL A 53 -9.56 -1.81 1.60
N ASP A 54 -8.72 -1.89 2.63
CA ASP A 54 -7.62 -2.85 2.69
C ASP A 54 -8.17 -4.26 2.98
N GLY A 55 -8.11 -5.16 2.00
CA GLY A 55 -8.60 -6.54 2.12
C GLY A 55 -7.82 -7.40 3.11
N SER A 56 -6.55 -7.04 3.40
CA SER A 56 -5.71 -7.73 4.39
C SER A 56 -6.05 -7.33 5.83
N ASN A 57 -6.62 -6.15 6.04
CA ASN A 57 -6.98 -5.65 7.35
C ASN A 57 -8.21 -4.70 7.27
N PRO A 58 -9.37 -5.23 6.87
CA PRO A 58 -10.54 -4.40 6.65
C PRO A 58 -11.03 -3.81 7.96
N PHE A 59 -11.20 -2.49 7.99
CA PHE A 59 -11.73 -1.73 9.12
C PHE A 59 -10.91 -1.79 10.43
N GLY A 60 -9.70 -2.37 10.41
CA GLY A 60 -8.84 -2.49 11.59
C GLY A 60 -9.52 -3.19 12.76
N ASN A 61 -9.53 -2.54 13.93
CA ASN A 61 -10.20 -3.08 15.12
C ASN A 61 -11.72 -2.81 15.17
N GLY A 62 -12.30 -2.25 14.11
CA GLY A 62 -13.74 -1.96 14.00
C GLY A 62 -14.25 -0.75 14.79
N HIS A 63 -13.38 0.00 15.47
CA HIS A 63 -13.77 1.17 16.26
C HIS A 63 -13.34 2.48 15.60
N LEU A 64 -14.12 3.54 15.87
CA LEU A 64 -13.76 4.91 15.53
C LEU A 64 -12.58 5.40 16.37
N MET A 65 -11.88 6.42 15.87
CA MET A 65 -10.90 7.17 16.65
C MET A 65 -11.55 7.74 17.94
N PRO A 66 -10.84 7.76 19.08
CA PRO A 66 -9.44 7.32 19.28
C PRO A 66 -9.29 5.82 19.58
N ARG A 67 -10.37 5.06 19.75
CA ARG A 67 -10.33 3.63 20.11
C ARG A 67 -9.85 2.74 18.97
N GLY A 68 -9.99 3.20 17.72
CA GLY A 68 -9.57 2.48 16.53
C GLY A 68 -9.19 3.40 15.38
N PRO A 69 -8.79 2.82 14.23
CA PRO A 69 -8.25 3.58 13.10
C PRO A 69 -9.34 4.19 12.21
N LEU A 70 -10.61 3.84 12.39
CA LEU A 70 -11.69 4.34 11.54
C LEU A 70 -11.93 5.84 11.79
N ARG A 71 -11.93 6.62 10.70
CA ARG A 71 -12.33 8.04 10.72
C ARG A 71 -13.85 8.21 10.70
N GLU A 72 -14.55 7.24 10.10
CA GLU A 72 -16.00 7.21 9.93
C GLU A 72 -16.53 5.78 10.14
N PRO A 73 -17.80 5.61 10.56
CA PRO A 73 -18.37 4.29 10.75
C PRO A 73 -18.50 3.56 9.41
N LYS A 74 -18.46 2.22 9.42
CA LYS A 74 -18.55 1.41 8.18
C LYS A 74 -19.77 1.77 7.31
N GLY A 75 -20.87 2.19 7.94
CA GLY A 75 -22.08 2.64 7.26
C GLY A 75 -21.88 3.83 6.31
N ALA A 76 -20.81 4.63 6.48
CA ALA A 76 -20.47 5.71 5.56
C ALA A 76 -20.18 5.21 4.13
N LEU A 77 -19.81 3.92 3.98
CA LEU A 77 -19.66 3.29 2.67
C LEU A 77 -20.94 3.36 1.82
N ALA A 78 -22.13 3.49 2.42
CA ALA A 78 -23.38 3.68 1.70
C ALA A 78 -23.39 4.94 0.81
N HIS A 79 -22.52 5.92 1.09
CA HIS A 79 -22.34 7.12 0.28
C HIS A 79 -21.28 6.96 -0.83
N SER A 80 -20.58 5.83 -0.87
CA SER A 80 -19.60 5.58 -1.93
C SER A 80 -20.30 5.23 -3.24
N GLY A 81 -19.72 5.66 -4.37
CA GLY A 81 -20.16 5.18 -5.68
C GLY A 81 -19.42 3.90 -6.10
N LEU A 82 -18.22 3.67 -5.57
CA LEU A 82 -17.44 2.47 -5.78
C LEU A 82 -16.61 2.13 -4.54
N VAL A 83 -16.62 0.85 -4.14
CA VAL A 83 -15.70 0.33 -3.14
C VAL A 83 -14.65 -0.54 -3.83
N TRP A 84 -13.38 -0.25 -3.56
CA TRP A 84 -12.23 -0.99 -4.07
C TRP A 84 -11.57 -1.76 -2.92
N LEU A 85 -11.65 -3.09 -2.95
CA LEU A 85 -10.88 -3.98 -2.09
C LEU A 85 -9.45 -4.14 -2.63
N SER A 86 -8.48 -3.57 -1.92
CA SER A 86 -7.05 -3.68 -2.23
C SER A 86 -6.41 -4.86 -1.47
N LYS A 87 -5.21 -5.29 -1.88
CA LYS A 87 -4.41 -6.34 -1.19
C LYS A 87 -5.17 -7.65 -0.99
N VAL A 88 -6.02 -8.04 -1.95
CA VAL A 88 -6.79 -9.27 -1.82
C VAL A 88 -5.90 -10.53 -1.87
N ASP A 89 -4.67 -10.39 -2.38
CA ASP A 89 -3.61 -11.39 -2.37
C ASP A 89 -2.96 -11.61 -0.99
N GLN A 90 -3.22 -10.74 -0.01
CA GLN A 90 -2.64 -10.80 1.33
C GLN A 90 -3.66 -11.24 2.39
N ALA A 91 -4.75 -11.86 1.97
CA ALA A 91 -5.77 -12.43 2.83
C ALA A 91 -6.29 -13.73 2.24
N SER A 92 -6.93 -14.56 3.08
CA SER A 92 -7.55 -15.79 2.60
C SER A 92 -8.73 -15.47 1.66
N PRO A 93 -8.99 -16.28 0.62
CA PRO A 93 -10.15 -16.08 -0.27
C PRO A 93 -11.48 -15.98 0.48
N GLU A 94 -11.67 -16.77 1.54
CA GLU A 94 -12.89 -16.75 2.36
C GLU A 94 -13.03 -15.42 3.11
N SER A 95 -11.92 -14.84 3.56
CA SER A 95 -11.92 -13.56 4.26
C SER A 95 -12.27 -12.40 3.32
N ILE A 96 -11.75 -12.46 2.08
CA ILE A 96 -12.09 -11.49 1.03
C ILE A 96 -13.56 -11.62 0.62
N GLU A 97 -14.11 -12.83 0.52
CA GLU A 97 -15.51 -13.00 0.16
C GLU A 97 -16.44 -12.49 1.27
N ARG A 98 -16.15 -12.76 2.55
CA ARG A 98 -16.90 -12.17 3.67
C ARG A 98 -16.87 -10.64 3.67
N LEU A 99 -15.73 -10.05 3.31
CA LEU A 99 -15.60 -8.60 3.18
C LEU A 99 -16.45 -8.07 2.02
N ALA A 100 -16.42 -8.75 0.87
CA ALA A 100 -17.23 -8.38 -0.28
C ALA A 100 -18.73 -8.45 0.04
N GLU A 101 -19.18 -9.48 0.77
CA GLU A 101 -20.55 -9.60 1.29
C GLU A 101 -20.93 -8.44 2.22
N GLU A 102 -20.05 -8.07 3.16
CA GLU A 102 -20.27 -6.93 4.05
C GLU A 102 -20.40 -5.62 3.25
N VAL A 103 -19.55 -5.41 2.25
CA VAL A 103 -19.61 -4.24 1.36
C VAL A 103 -20.90 -4.23 0.54
N ARG A 104 -21.28 -5.36 -0.06
CA ARG A 104 -22.56 -5.50 -0.79
C ARG A 104 -23.75 -5.15 0.11
N ARG A 105 -23.75 -5.61 1.36
CA ARG A 105 -24.79 -5.29 2.33
C ARG A 105 -24.86 -3.80 2.67
N LEU A 106 -23.71 -3.12 2.76
CA LEU A 106 -23.65 -1.70 3.12
C LEU A 106 -23.94 -0.76 1.95
N THR A 107 -23.59 -1.15 0.74
CA THR A 107 -23.61 -0.27 -0.45
C THR A 107 -24.65 -0.66 -1.50
N GLY A 108 -25.11 -1.91 -1.50
CA GLY A 108 -25.94 -2.48 -2.55
C GLY A 108 -25.19 -2.80 -3.85
N ALA A 109 -23.87 -2.59 -3.91
CA ALA A 109 -23.05 -2.78 -5.11
C ALA A 109 -21.92 -3.81 -4.89
N GLU A 110 -21.50 -4.47 -5.97
CA GLU A 110 -20.34 -5.37 -5.95
C GLU A 110 -19.05 -4.54 -5.92
N PRO A 111 -18.12 -4.80 -4.98
CA PRO A 111 -16.84 -4.11 -4.97
C PRO A 111 -15.91 -4.59 -6.09
N VAL A 112 -15.00 -3.70 -6.50
CA VAL A 112 -13.87 -4.06 -7.35
C VAL A 112 -12.74 -4.61 -6.48
N ARG A 113 -12.04 -5.63 -6.97
CA ARG A 113 -10.96 -6.31 -6.25
C ARG A 113 -9.64 -6.13 -7.01
N SER A 114 -8.55 -5.85 -6.30
CA SER A 114 -7.21 -5.85 -6.89
C SER A 114 -6.22 -6.61 -6.03
N ALA A 115 -5.38 -7.40 -6.70
CA ALA A 115 -4.20 -8.00 -6.13
C ALA A 115 -2.95 -7.23 -6.59
N TYR A 116 -1.91 -7.24 -5.78
CA TYR A 116 -0.61 -6.73 -6.19
C TYR A 116 0.26 -7.84 -6.77
N ARG A 117 1.13 -7.47 -7.70
CA ARG A 117 2.18 -8.34 -8.22
C ARG A 117 3.48 -7.57 -8.23
N VAL A 118 4.55 -8.18 -7.75
CA VAL A 118 5.89 -7.60 -7.85
C VAL A 118 6.29 -7.56 -9.32
N ALA A 119 6.46 -6.35 -9.85
CA ALA A 119 6.84 -6.14 -11.23
C ALA A 119 8.33 -6.42 -11.46
N ASP A 120 9.17 -6.15 -10.46
CA ASP A 120 10.62 -6.22 -10.58
C ASP A 120 11.26 -6.34 -9.20
N VAL A 121 12.34 -7.11 -9.10
CA VAL A 121 13.25 -7.13 -7.95
C VAL A 121 14.51 -6.40 -8.38
N ARG A 122 15.02 -5.49 -7.55
CA ARG A 122 16.17 -4.66 -7.91
C ARG A 122 17.31 -4.85 -6.93
N ARG A 123 18.54 -4.93 -7.46
CA ARG A 123 19.76 -4.85 -6.66
C ARG A 123 20.16 -3.40 -6.49
N LEU A 124 20.39 -2.97 -5.26
CA LEU A 124 21.00 -1.69 -4.95
C LEU A 124 22.53 -1.80 -5.04
N GLU A 125 23.16 -0.95 -5.83
CA GLU A 125 24.62 -0.83 -5.92
C GLU A 125 25.16 0.17 -4.90
N ALA A 126 26.45 0.05 -4.57
CA ALA A 126 27.15 1.03 -3.72
C ALA A 126 27.12 2.47 -4.29
N SER A 127 26.96 2.62 -5.60
CA SER A 127 26.79 3.92 -6.27
C SER A 127 25.43 4.57 -6.02
N GLY A 128 24.49 3.87 -5.38
CA GLY A 128 23.10 4.27 -5.24
C GLY A 128 22.24 3.97 -6.48
N ALA A 129 22.83 3.43 -7.55
CA ALA A 129 22.08 2.94 -8.70
C ALA A 129 21.33 1.65 -8.35
N SER A 130 20.22 1.39 -9.03
CA SER A 130 19.49 0.12 -8.92
C SER A 130 19.50 -0.62 -10.25
N VAL A 131 19.81 -1.92 -10.22
CA VAL A 131 19.78 -2.80 -11.40
C VAL A 131 18.59 -3.74 -11.29
N SER A 132 17.78 -3.83 -12.36
CA SER A 132 16.67 -4.78 -12.44
C SER A 132 17.19 -6.22 -12.53
N LEU A 133 16.64 -7.09 -11.69
CA LEU A 133 16.89 -8.54 -11.69
C LEU A 133 15.68 -9.32 -12.24
N GLY A 134 14.54 -8.65 -12.45
CA GLY A 134 13.28 -9.26 -12.87
C GLY A 134 12.44 -9.77 -11.69
N SER A 135 11.17 -10.07 -11.96
CA SER A 135 10.20 -10.49 -10.95
C SER A 135 10.46 -11.89 -10.37
N GLU A 136 11.25 -12.72 -11.06
CA GLU A 136 11.53 -14.10 -10.62
C GLU A 136 12.89 -14.25 -9.92
N ALA A 137 13.61 -13.15 -9.68
CA ALA A 137 14.98 -13.16 -9.21
C ALA A 137 15.19 -13.87 -7.85
N LEU A 138 14.13 -14.04 -7.06
CA LEU A 138 14.17 -14.66 -5.74
C LEU A 138 13.72 -16.13 -5.75
N ARG A 139 13.24 -16.66 -6.88
CA ARG A 139 12.72 -18.03 -6.97
C ARG A 139 13.79 -19.05 -6.58
N GLY A 140 13.52 -19.84 -5.54
CA GLY A 140 14.41 -20.86 -5.00
C GLY A 140 15.63 -20.31 -4.26
N ARG A 141 15.73 -18.98 -4.06
CA ARG A 141 16.86 -18.37 -3.37
C ARG A 141 16.63 -18.32 -1.88
N ARG A 142 17.69 -18.57 -1.13
CA ARG A 142 17.68 -18.46 0.33
C ARG A 142 18.01 -17.03 0.74
N VAL A 143 17.08 -16.32 1.38
CA VAL A 143 17.19 -14.88 1.65
C VAL A 143 17.04 -14.55 3.13
N HIS A 144 17.67 -13.45 3.55
CA HIS A 144 17.43 -12.82 4.84
C HIS A 144 16.62 -11.54 4.62
N LEU A 145 15.57 -11.32 5.42
CA LEU A 145 14.75 -10.13 5.29
C LEU A 145 15.24 -9.01 6.21
N LEU A 146 15.14 -7.77 5.75
CA LEU A 146 15.35 -6.58 6.58
C LEU A 146 14.24 -5.58 6.27
N ALA A 147 13.40 -5.23 7.24
CA ALA A 147 12.30 -4.30 7.01
C ALA A 147 12.03 -3.41 8.23
N ALA A 148 11.68 -2.15 7.98
CA ALA A 148 11.28 -1.15 8.97
C ALA A 148 9.96 -0.48 8.55
N ILE A 149 8.92 -1.31 8.38
CA ILE A 149 7.61 -0.91 7.84
C ILE A 149 6.48 -1.27 8.80
N ALA A 150 5.35 -0.57 8.69
CA ALA A 150 4.18 -0.76 9.56
C ALA A 150 3.63 -2.19 9.63
N ARG A 151 3.78 -2.99 8.57
CA ARG A 151 3.27 -4.36 8.44
C ARG A 151 4.31 -5.28 7.82
N PRO A 152 5.31 -5.73 8.58
CA PRO A 152 6.38 -6.57 8.05
C PRO A 152 5.87 -7.93 7.55
N GLU A 153 4.76 -8.44 8.07
CA GLU A 153 4.16 -9.71 7.65
C GLU A 153 3.73 -9.69 6.17
N SER A 154 3.25 -8.53 5.70
CA SER A 154 2.89 -8.31 4.29
C SER A 154 4.11 -8.42 3.38
N PHE A 155 5.26 -7.92 3.84
CA PHE A 155 6.52 -8.03 3.11
C PHE A 155 7.05 -9.46 3.10
N VAL A 156 7.01 -10.15 4.24
CA VAL A 156 7.33 -11.58 4.36
C VAL A 156 6.52 -12.40 3.33
N GLN A 157 5.19 -12.28 3.36
CA GLN A 157 4.30 -12.97 2.43
C GLN A 157 4.61 -12.65 0.96
N THR A 158 4.93 -11.38 0.67
CA THR A 158 5.31 -10.97 -0.68
C THR A 158 6.57 -11.70 -1.14
N VAL A 159 7.61 -11.76 -0.30
CA VAL A 159 8.87 -12.44 -0.65
C VAL A 159 8.69 -13.95 -0.78
N GLU A 160 7.88 -14.57 0.09
CA GLU A 160 7.52 -15.99 -0.03
C GLU A 160 6.76 -16.27 -1.34
N SER A 161 5.84 -15.37 -1.73
CA SER A 161 5.07 -15.52 -2.98
C SER A 161 5.94 -15.48 -4.25
N LEU A 162 7.14 -14.90 -4.16
CA LEU A 162 8.15 -14.92 -5.22
C LEU A 162 8.95 -16.23 -5.26
N GLY A 163 8.69 -17.15 -4.33
CA GLY A 163 9.33 -18.45 -4.23
C GLY A 163 10.66 -18.45 -3.51
N ALA A 164 10.95 -17.43 -2.69
CA ALA A 164 12.16 -17.38 -1.88
C ALA A 164 12.04 -18.26 -0.63
N GLU A 165 13.16 -18.82 -0.17
CA GLU A 165 13.28 -19.48 1.13
C GLU A 165 13.76 -18.45 2.17
N ILE A 166 12.93 -18.11 3.15
CA ILE A 166 13.30 -17.16 4.20
C ILE A 166 14.14 -17.87 5.26
N ALA A 167 15.43 -17.56 5.32
CA ALA A 167 16.36 -18.12 6.30
C ALA A 167 16.40 -17.34 7.62
N GLY A 168 15.91 -16.11 7.62
CA GLY A 168 15.80 -15.26 8.80
C GLY A 168 15.25 -13.88 8.44
N ALA A 169 14.87 -13.10 9.46
CA ALA A 169 14.35 -11.76 9.27
C ALA A 169 14.77 -10.83 10.42
N ALA A 170 15.13 -9.61 10.07
CA ALA A 170 15.29 -8.47 10.97
C ALA A 170 14.13 -7.49 10.71
N LEU A 171 13.08 -7.60 11.51
CA LEU A 171 11.88 -6.76 11.42
C LEU A 171 11.95 -5.68 12.50
N LEU A 172 12.31 -4.47 12.09
CA LEU A 172 12.49 -3.32 12.96
C LEU A 172 11.18 -2.53 13.13
N PRO A 173 11.07 -1.67 14.16
CA PRO A 173 9.94 -0.78 14.30
C PRO A 173 9.67 0.06 13.04
N ASP A 174 8.40 0.39 12.80
CA ASP A 174 8.00 1.22 11.68
C ASP A 174 8.77 2.55 11.67
N HIS A 175 9.26 2.95 10.50
CA HIS A 175 10.11 4.12 10.30
C HIS A 175 11.46 4.10 11.04
N ALA A 176 11.92 2.94 11.53
CA ALA A 176 13.29 2.82 12.05
C ALA A 176 14.32 3.20 10.96
N PHE A 177 15.34 3.95 11.37
CA PHE A 177 16.41 4.35 10.47
C PHE A 177 17.40 3.19 10.29
N LEU A 178 17.62 2.78 9.04
CA LEU A 178 18.61 1.75 8.70
C LEU A 178 20.00 2.38 8.59
N ASP A 179 20.67 2.52 9.73
CA ASP A 179 22.06 2.97 9.76
C ASP A 179 23.06 1.85 9.41
N GLU A 180 24.34 2.19 9.39
CA GLU A 180 25.42 1.24 9.09
C GLU A 180 25.45 0.06 10.06
N ARG A 181 25.04 0.24 11.31
CA ARG A 181 25.01 -0.83 12.32
C ARG A 181 23.90 -1.82 12.01
N GLU A 182 22.68 -1.34 11.76
CA GLU A 182 21.55 -2.22 11.41
C GLU A 182 21.84 -3.02 10.14
N LEU A 183 22.47 -2.41 9.14
CA LEU A 183 22.91 -3.09 7.92
C LEU A 183 24.00 -4.13 8.19
N ALA A 184 24.98 -3.81 9.05
CA ALA A 184 26.05 -4.75 9.42
C ALA A 184 25.51 -5.95 10.21
N GLU A 185 24.56 -5.71 11.12
CA GLU A 185 23.89 -6.76 11.90
C GLU A 185 23.06 -7.68 11.01
N ALA A 186 22.28 -7.12 10.09
CA ALA A 186 21.53 -7.88 9.09
C ALA A 186 22.47 -8.71 8.20
N ALA A 187 23.62 -8.13 7.77
CA ALA A 187 24.62 -8.85 6.98
C ALA A 187 25.29 -9.99 7.77
N ALA A 188 25.57 -9.78 9.05
CA ALA A 188 26.10 -10.84 9.92
C ALA A 188 25.06 -11.96 10.13
N ALA A 189 23.79 -11.60 10.32
CA ALA A 189 22.69 -12.56 10.43
C ALA A 189 22.50 -13.38 9.15
N ALA A 190 22.46 -12.72 7.99
CA ALA A 190 22.38 -13.37 6.68
C ALA A 190 23.49 -14.40 6.47
N LYS A 191 24.73 -14.07 6.83
CA LYS A 191 25.87 -15.00 6.77
C LYS A 191 25.69 -16.21 7.68
N ARG A 192 25.23 -16.01 8.94
CA ARG A 192 24.97 -17.10 9.89
C ARG A 192 23.88 -18.05 9.41
N THR A 193 22.84 -17.52 8.77
CA THR A 193 21.72 -18.33 8.27
C THR A 193 22.01 -18.96 6.91
N GLY A 194 23.14 -18.65 6.27
CA GLY A 194 23.48 -19.12 4.93
C GLY A 194 22.58 -18.51 3.84
N ALA A 195 22.09 -17.29 4.06
CA ALA A 195 21.34 -16.55 3.05
C ALA A 195 22.28 -16.04 1.95
N GLU A 196 21.81 -16.10 0.71
CA GLU A 196 22.52 -15.64 -0.48
C GLU A 196 22.40 -14.12 -0.70
N ALA A 197 21.34 -13.52 -0.15
CA ALA A 197 21.05 -12.09 -0.28
C ALA A 197 20.25 -11.58 0.93
N ILE A 198 20.33 -10.26 1.14
CA ILE A 198 19.41 -9.53 2.00
C ILE A 198 18.37 -8.89 1.10
N VAL A 199 17.08 -9.08 1.42
CA VAL A 199 15.96 -8.44 0.73
C VAL A 199 15.34 -7.43 1.68
N MET A 200 15.17 -6.20 1.20
CA MET A 200 14.69 -5.05 1.97
C MET A 200 13.69 -4.21 1.18
#